data_AF-A0A3B9QIE2-F1
#
_entry.id   AF-A0A3B9QIE2-F1
#
_cell.length_a   1.000
_cell.length_b   1.000
_cell.length_c   1.000
_cell.angle_alpha   90.00
_cell.angle_beta   90.00
_cell.angle_gamma   90.00
#
_symmetry.space_group_name_H-M   'P 1'
#
loop_
_entity.id
_entity.type
_entity.pdbx_description
1 polymer ?
#
loop_
_entity_poly.entity_id
_entity_poly.type
_entity_poly.pdbx_seq_one_letter_code
_entity_poly.pdbx_strand_id
1 'polypeptide(L)'
;TAAHTHTDLQVGSYLDNYSISDAVFGTQTTVTVSGNTRTIVTNALPNHETGLFPNSGNPNTISAQSNRYEYPTNPTYRGAASEVHVPGVAVNGVKFEPGTAETVTCATGETYRIEGLQNTFNLGMDFNNAHVQPTGAYHYHGLSELLAEIHTDSDDGLVHVGFAADGHLIYISATDTYKPSYRLTASLRTGSGCQGSLGGRQGSNVVVGGTTPDGTYTSDWEYIAGHGDLDECNGTFIEDQYIYVITNEFPYISRCLNGEFSEARPSGPNSERPPRGRSESTLGEPNLAVAAAQLGVSEAQLRSALGPPPPDIDAAASSLGISPGALHAALDGSR
;
A
#
# COMPACT_ATOMS: atom_id res chain seq x y z
N THR A 1 -22.53 23.57 -16.71
CA THR A 1 -22.18 23.98 -15.34
C THR A 1 -22.96 23.13 -14.38
N ALA A 2 -22.48 21.92 -14.13
CA ALA A 2 -23.04 21.07 -13.08
C ALA A 2 -22.43 21.55 -11.77
N ALA A 3 -23.28 21.98 -10.83
CA ALA A 3 -22.86 22.32 -9.48
C ALA A 3 -22.44 21.02 -8.79
N HIS A 4 -21.17 20.92 -8.40
CA HIS A 4 -20.72 19.89 -7.47
C HIS A 4 -21.45 20.15 -6.16
N THR A 5 -22.39 19.24 -5.83
CA THR A 5 -23.01 19.18 -4.51
C THR A 5 -21.90 18.95 -3.48
N HIS A 6 -21.84 19.81 -2.47
CA HIS A 6 -20.99 19.63 -1.31
C HIS A 6 -21.31 18.28 -0.66
N THR A 7 -20.43 17.31 -0.82
CA THR A 7 -20.47 16.05 -0.07
C THR A 7 -19.85 16.35 1.29
N ASP A 8 -20.69 16.72 2.25
CA ASP A 8 -20.31 16.75 3.67
C ASP A 8 -19.92 15.33 4.05
N LEU A 9 -18.68 15.13 4.49
CA LEU A 9 -18.25 13.83 5.02
C LEU A 9 -19.05 13.60 6.31
N GLN A 10 -20.21 12.96 6.22
CA GLN A 10 -20.94 12.58 7.42
C GLN A 10 -20.02 11.73 8.29
N VAL A 11 -19.67 12.34 9.44
CA VAL A 11 -18.69 11.83 10.39
C VAL A 11 -19.27 10.58 11.05
N GLY A 12 -18.94 9.42 10.49
CA GLY A 12 -19.45 8.11 10.93
C GLY A 12 -19.04 7.74 12.36
N SER A 13 -19.78 6.81 12.95
CA SER A 13 -19.71 6.34 14.36
C SER A 13 -18.36 5.78 14.85
N TYR A 14 -17.34 5.73 13.98
CA TYR A 14 -16.06 5.05 14.23
C TYR A 14 -14.91 5.97 14.64
N LEU A 15 -15.11 7.29 14.73
CA LEU A 15 -14.02 8.20 15.10
C LEU A 15 -13.63 8.14 16.59
N ASP A 16 -14.58 7.79 17.45
CA ASP A 16 -14.41 7.63 18.90
C ASP A 16 -14.17 6.17 19.30
N ASN A 17 -14.24 5.86 20.60
CA ASN A 17 -14.22 4.49 21.09
C ASN A 17 -15.41 3.70 20.54
N TYR A 18 -15.15 2.51 19.99
CA TYR A 18 -16.21 1.60 19.55
C TYR A 18 -15.77 0.14 19.67
N SER A 19 -16.76 -0.76 19.60
CA SER A 19 -16.54 -2.19 19.47
C SER A 19 -17.48 -2.79 18.44
N ILE A 20 -16.96 -3.67 17.59
CA ILE A 20 -17.75 -4.53 16.71
C ILE A 20 -17.64 -5.95 17.27
N SER A 21 -18.80 -6.52 17.64
CA SER A 21 -18.93 -7.89 18.12
C SER A 21 -20.05 -8.58 17.34
N ASP A 22 -19.68 -9.45 16.41
CA ASP A 22 -20.64 -10.20 15.60
C ASP A 22 -20.54 -11.69 15.96
N ALA A 23 -21.63 -12.25 16.49
CA ALA A 23 -21.65 -13.66 16.92
C ALA A 23 -21.83 -14.65 15.75
N VAL A 24 -22.34 -14.20 14.61
CA VAL A 24 -22.54 -15.02 13.41
C VAL A 24 -21.20 -15.28 12.74
N PHE A 25 -20.41 -14.22 12.55
CA PHE A 25 -19.10 -14.30 11.90
C PHE A 25 -17.93 -14.43 12.88
N GLY A 26 -18.19 -14.26 14.18
CA GLY A 26 -17.17 -14.33 15.23
C GLY A 26 -16.29 -13.09 15.32
N THR A 27 -16.61 -12.00 14.64
CA THR A 27 -15.85 -10.74 14.66
C THR A 27 -15.77 -10.18 16.06
N GLN A 28 -14.55 -9.81 16.46
CA GLN A 28 -14.30 -9.06 17.67
C GLN A 28 -13.22 -8.01 17.40
N THR A 29 -13.66 -6.76 17.38
CA THR A 29 -12.79 -5.59 17.21
C THR A 29 -13.15 -4.55 18.25
N THR A 30 -12.14 -4.04 18.94
CA THR A 30 -12.28 -2.94 19.89
C THR A 30 -11.31 -1.85 19.51
N VAL A 31 -11.84 -0.64 19.37
CA VAL A 31 -11.07 0.56 19.09
C VAL A 31 -11.17 1.49 20.28
N THR A 32 -10.02 1.93 20.77
CA THR A 32 -9.90 2.93 21.80
C THR A 32 -9.09 4.12 21.30
N VAL A 33 -9.63 5.30 21.53
CA VAL A 33 -9.02 6.59 21.22
C VAL A 33 -8.62 7.25 22.53
N SER A 34 -7.34 7.53 22.67
CA SER A 34 -6.77 8.21 23.82
C SER A 34 -5.72 9.21 23.36
N GLY A 35 -5.99 10.49 23.56
CA GLY A 35 -5.15 11.57 23.05
C GLY A 35 -5.00 11.50 21.52
N ASN A 36 -3.76 11.38 21.05
CA ASN A 36 -3.43 11.37 19.62
C ASN A 36 -3.34 9.96 19.01
N THR A 37 -3.78 8.93 19.73
CA THR A 37 -3.60 7.53 19.32
C THR A 37 -4.93 6.78 19.30
N ARG A 38 -5.20 6.12 18.18
CA ARG A 38 -6.24 5.11 17.97
C ARG A 38 -5.59 3.74 18.10
N THR A 39 -5.93 3.02 19.16
CA THR A 39 -5.55 1.62 19.35
C THR A 39 -6.67 0.72 18.82
N ILE A 40 -6.34 -0.20 17.91
CA ILE A 40 -7.28 -1.18 17.35
C ILE A 40 -6.81 -2.57 17.80
N VAL A 41 -7.60 -3.24 18.64
CA VAL A 41 -7.38 -4.64 19.04
C VAL A 41 -8.44 -5.50 18.37
N THR A 42 -8.00 -6.48 17.58
CA THR A 42 -8.92 -7.21 16.71
C THR A 42 -8.51 -8.66 16.49
N ASN A 43 -9.50 -9.53 16.33
CA ASN A 43 -9.31 -10.87 15.82
C ASN A 43 -9.30 -10.96 14.27
N ALA A 44 -9.43 -9.83 13.58
CA ALA A 44 -9.38 -9.66 12.13
C ALA A 44 -10.32 -10.61 11.35
N LEU A 45 -11.49 -10.92 11.92
CA LEU A 45 -12.56 -11.64 11.22
C LEU A 45 -13.56 -10.65 10.61
N PRO A 46 -14.00 -10.85 9.35
CA PRO A 46 -15.02 -10.01 8.73
C PRO A 46 -16.37 -10.20 9.44
N ASN A 47 -17.15 -9.13 9.57
CA ASN A 47 -18.52 -9.11 10.09
C ASN A 47 -19.57 -9.16 8.97
N HIS A 48 -19.21 -9.78 7.84
CA HIS A 48 -20.05 -9.96 6.67
C HIS A 48 -19.74 -11.31 6.02
N GLU A 49 -20.58 -11.73 5.07
CA GLU A 49 -20.40 -12.99 4.36
C GLU A 49 -19.09 -12.98 3.55
N THR A 50 -18.41 -14.14 3.52
CA THR A 50 -17.20 -14.36 2.73
C THR A 50 -17.43 -15.45 1.70
N GLY A 51 -16.50 -15.59 0.75
CA GLY A 51 -16.39 -16.81 -0.04
C GLY A 51 -16.17 -18.05 0.85
N LEU A 52 -16.37 -19.22 0.26
CA LEU A 52 -15.99 -20.48 0.88
C LEU A 52 -14.47 -20.65 0.79
N PHE A 53 -13.82 -20.89 1.92
CA PHE A 53 -12.39 -21.15 2.01
C PHE A 53 -12.16 -22.46 2.79
N PRO A 54 -11.40 -23.44 2.26
CA PRO A 54 -10.61 -23.37 1.03
C PRO A 54 -11.46 -23.40 -0.26
N ASN A 55 -10.91 -22.84 -1.34
CA ASN A 55 -11.45 -22.90 -2.70
C ASN A 55 -10.38 -23.38 -3.71
N SER A 56 -10.71 -23.37 -5.01
CA SER A 56 -9.83 -23.89 -6.07
C SER A 56 -8.53 -23.10 -6.25
N GLY A 57 -8.49 -21.83 -5.85
CA GLY A 57 -7.31 -20.97 -5.93
C GLY A 57 -6.63 -20.70 -4.58
N ASN A 58 -7.31 -21.00 -3.47
CA ASN A 58 -6.81 -20.75 -2.12
C ASN A 58 -7.06 -21.95 -1.20
N PRO A 59 -6.02 -22.68 -0.76
CA PRO A 59 -6.15 -23.87 0.06
C PRO A 59 -6.31 -23.56 1.57
N ASN A 60 -6.33 -22.29 1.97
CA ASN A 60 -6.33 -21.89 3.37
C ASN A 60 -7.76 -21.75 3.91
N THR A 61 -7.91 -21.73 5.24
CA THR A 61 -9.19 -21.54 5.94
C THR A 61 -9.10 -20.29 6.80
N ILE A 62 -10.18 -19.49 6.83
CA ILE A 62 -10.26 -18.29 7.67
C ILE A 62 -10.12 -18.68 9.15
N SER A 63 -9.27 -17.99 9.89
CA SER A 63 -9.11 -18.16 11.33
C SER A 63 -8.90 -16.84 12.04
N ALA A 64 -9.30 -16.78 13.32
CA ALA A 64 -9.09 -15.60 14.16
C ALA A 64 -7.59 -15.31 14.31
N GLN A 65 -7.23 -14.04 14.17
CA GLN A 65 -5.90 -13.51 14.41
C GLN A 65 -5.83 -12.88 15.81
N SER A 66 -4.67 -12.33 16.17
CA SER A 66 -4.49 -11.57 17.43
C SER A 66 -3.66 -10.33 17.11
N ASN A 67 -4.34 -9.32 16.57
CA ASN A 67 -3.69 -8.13 16.03
C ASN A 67 -3.94 -6.93 16.93
N ARG A 68 -2.91 -6.06 16.98
CA ARG A 68 -3.00 -4.75 17.61
C ARG A 68 -2.34 -3.71 16.73
N TYR A 69 -3.07 -2.65 16.41
CA TYR A 69 -2.59 -1.51 15.63
C TYR A 69 -2.66 -0.24 16.47
N GLU A 70 -1.75 0.70 16.22
CA GLU A 70 -1.76 2.04 16.81
C GLU A 70 -1.58 3.06 15.69
N TYR A 71 -2.63 3.80 15.36
CA TYR A 71 -2.62 4.83 14.32
C TYR A 71 -2.86 6.22 14.92
N PRO A 72 -2.29 7.29 14.34
CA PRO A 72 -2.56 8.63 14.83
C PRO A 72 -4.02 9.03 14.55
N THR A 73 -4.60 9.84 15.44
CA THR A 73 -5.96 10.41 15.23
C THR A 73 -5.96 11.77 14.55
N ASN A 74 -4.81 12.43 14.50
CA ASN A 74 -4.62 13.72 13.83
C ASN A 74 -3.48 13.58 12.80
N PRO A 75 -3.77 12.99 11.63
CA PRO A 75 -2.77 12.75 10.61
C PRO A 75 -2.28 14.07 9.99
N THR A 76 -1.03 14.09 9.54
CA THR A 76 -0.46 15.24 8.82
C THR A 76 -0.17 14.85 7.39
N TYR A 77 -0.81 15.51 6.43
CA TYR A 77 -0.47 15.36 5.01
C TYR A 77 0.93 15.93 4.74
N ARG A 78 1.83 15.08 4.24
CA ARG A 78 3.19 15.40 3.82
C ARG A 78 3.31 15.59 2.31
N GLY A 79 2.40 15.01 1.52
CA GLY A 79 2.42 15.04 0.06
C GLY A 79 3.65 14.35 -0.57
N ALA A 80 4.31 13.48 0.21
CA ALA A 80 5.42 12.65 -0.22
C ALA A 80 4.97 11.20 -0.11
N ALA A 81 4.40 10.68 -1.19
CA ALA A 81 3.93 9.30 -1.24
C ALA A 81 5.04 8.34 -0.85
N SER A 82 4.75 7.49 0.12
CA SER A 82 5.65 6.43 0.56
C SER A 82 4.94 5.09 0.46
N GLU A 83 5.51 4.17 -0.31
CA GLU A 83 4.97 2.81 -0.48
C GLU A 83 4.77 2.10 0.87
N VAL A 84 3.67 1.36 0.94
CA VAL A 84 3.28 0.59 2.12
C VAL A 84 2.73 -0.77 1.69
N HIS A 85 3.00 -1.82 2.46
CA HIS A 85 2.45 -3.13 2.16
C HIS A 85 1.02 -3.28 2.69
N VAL A 86 0.78 -2.82 3.93
CA VAL A 86 -0.55 -2.77 4.57
C VAL A 86 -0.93 -1.30 4.79
N PRO A 87 -1.65 -0.65 3.86
CA PRO A 87 -2.03 0.76 3.97
C PRO A 87 -2.91 1.08 5.17
N GLY A 88 -3.65 0.10 5.70
CA GLY A 88 -4.55 0.32 6.82
C GLY A 88 -5.40 -0.91 7.16
N VAL A 89 -6.36 -0.70 8.05
CA VAL A 89 -7.34 -1.72 8.43
C VAL A 89 -8.76 -1.19 8.34
N ALA A 90 -9.68 -2.06 7.97
CA ALA A 90 -11.10 -1.78 7.99
C ALA A 90 -11.60 -1.56 9.43
N VAL A 91 -12.77 -0.96 9.59
CA VAL A 91 -13.39 -0.70 10.91
C VAL A 91 -13.65 -1.99 11.69
N ASN A 92 -13.83 -3.12 11.00
CA ASN A 92 -13.94 -4.46 11.56
C ASN A 92 -12.58 -5.13 11.87
N GLY A 93 -11.46 -4.47 11.58
CA GLY A 93 -10.09 -4.92 11.88
C GLY A 93 -9.44 -5.82 10.84
N VAL A 94 -10.15 -6.18 9.76
CA VAL A 94 -9.56 -6.87 8.60
C VAL A 94 -8.62 -5.92 7.87
N LYS A 95 -7.41 -6.38 7.53
CA LYS A 95 -6.40 -5.54 6.88
C LYS A 95 -6.69 -5.36 5.39
N PHE A 96 -6.27 -4.21 4.86
CA PHE A 96 -6.15 -3.97 3.44
C PHE A 96 -4.72 -4.31 3.00
N GLU A 97 -4.56 -5.11 1.96
CA GLU A 97 -3.25 -5.51 1.41
C GLU A 97 -3.40 -5.71 -0.11
N PRO A 98 -3.36 -4.63 -0.90
CA PRO A 98 -3.64 -4.70 -2.35
C PRO A 98 -2.58 -5.45 -3.15
N GLY A 99 -1.34 -5.41 -2.70
CA GLY A 99 -0.22 -6.08 -3.35
C GLY A 99 -0.21 -7.59 -3.09
N THR A 100 0.46 -8.33 -3.97
CA THR A 100 0.66 -9.78 -3.84
C THR A 100 2.14 -10.10 -3.58
N ALA A 101 2.47 -11.35 -3.27
CA ALA A 101 3.86 -11.82 -3.28
C ALA A 101 4.23 -12.52 -4.61
N GLU A 102 3.23 -12.83 -5.42
CA GLU A 102 3.28 -13.61 -6.64
C GLU A 102 3.97 -12.87 -7.77
N THR A 103 4.92 -13.52 -8.43
CA THR A 103 5.70 -12.89 -9.51
C THR A 103 5.84 -13.77 -10.73
N VAL A 104 6.08 -13.17 -11.89
CA VAL A 104 6.63 -13.83 -13.07
C VAL A 104 8.04 -13.28 -13.30
N THR A 105 9.04 -14.15 -13.29
CA THR A 105 10.45 -13.79 -13.51
C THR A 105 10.94 -14.37 -14.82
N CYS A 106 11.55 -13.53 -15.66
CA CYS A 106 12.09 -13.89 -16.96
C CYS A 106 13.58 -14.22 -16.88
N ALA A 107 14.05 -15.15 -17.71
CA ALA A 107 15.47 -15.48 -17.82
C ALA A 107 16.33 -14.29 -18.27
N THR A 108 15.70 -13.28 -18.88
CA THR A 108 16.28 -12.01 -19.31
C THR A 108 16.39 -10.95 -18.20
N GLY A 109 15.86 -11.22 -17.00
CA GLY A 109 16.03 -10.40 -15.80
C GLY A 109 14.80 -9.60 -15.34
N GLU A 110 13.77 -9.48 -16.18
CA GLU A 110 12.53 -8.80 -15.79
C GLU A 110 11.77 -9.59 -14.71
N THR A 111 11.16 -8.87 -13.78
CA THR A 111 10.25 -9.43 -12.78
C THR A 111 8.96 -8.64 -12.76
N TYR A 112 7.85 -9.33 -13.00
CA TYR A 112 6.51 -8.77 -13.02
C TYR A 112 5.78 -9.21 -11.75
N ARG A 113 5.31 -8.25 -10.94
CA ARG A 113 4.43 -8.54 -9.80
C ARG A 113 3.03 -8.79 -10.32
N ILE A 114 2.43 -9.93 -9.98
CA ILE A 114 1.08 -10.31 -10.42
C ILE A 114 0.07 -9.53 -9.59
N GLU A 115 -0.98 -8.99 -10.22
CA GLU A 115 -2.03 -8.33 -9.45
C GLU A 115 -2.97 -9.29 -8.75
N GLY A 116 -3.55 -8.84 -7.63
CA GLY A 116 -4.57 -9.59 -6.91
C GLY A 116 -5.84 -9.75 -7.73
N LEU A 117 -6.29 -8.63 -8.33
CA LEU A 117 -7.50 -8.53 -9.14
C LEU A 117 -7.15 -8.55 -10.63
N GLN A 118 -7.09 -9.75 -11.19
CA GLN A 118 -6.80 -10.02 -12.61
C GLN A 118 -7.39 -11.39 -13.02
N ASN A 119 -7.34 -11.70 -14.32
CA ASN A 119 -8.05 -12.86 -14.90
C ASN A 119 -7.15 -14.00 -15.41
N THR A 120 -5.84 -13.87 -15.27
CA THR A 120 -4.81 -14.79 -15.78
C THR A 120 -4.43 -15.88 -14.77
N PHE A 121 -4.25 -15.52 -13.50
CA PHE A 121 -3.85 -16.43 -12.41
C PHE A 121 -4.98 -16.59 -11.41
N ASN A 122 -5.34 -17.83 -11.07
CA ASN A 122 -6.32 -18.08 -10.01
C ASN A 122 -5.67 -17.93 -8.63
N LEU A 123 -5.84 -16.75 -8.01
CA LEU A 123 -5.36 -16.44 -6.66
C LEU A 123 -6.40 -16.73 -5.56
N GLY A 124 -7.53 -17.32 -5.93
CA GLY A 124 -8.58 -17.77 -5.01
C GLY A 124 -9.34 -16.64 -4.31
N MET A 125 -9.49 -15.51 -5.01
CA MET A 125 -10.29 -14.37 -4.56
C MET A 125 -11.76 -14.77 -4.39
N ASP A 126 -12.42 -14.22 -3.37
CA ASP A 126 -13.87 -14.26 -3.24
C ASP A 126 -14.53 -13.02 -3.85
N PHE A 127 -15.87 -12.96 -3.74
CA PHE A 127 -16.67 -11.86 -4.25
C PHE A 127 -16.47 -10.53 -3.48
N ASN A 128 -15.74 -10.52 -2.37
CA ASN A 128 -15.36 -9.30 -1.65
C ASN A 128 -14.00 -8.75 -2.12
N ASN A 129 -13.44 -9.26 -3.21
CA ASN A 129 -12.09 -8.96 -3.64
C ASN A 129 -11.05 -9.26 -2.55
N ALA A 130 -11.25 -10.36 -1.82
CA ALA A 130 -10.43 -10.76 -0.70
C ALA A 130 -10.05 -12.25 -0.76
N HIS A 131 -9.03 -12.63 -0.01
CA HIS A 131 -8.67 -14.04 0.15
C HIS A 131 -7.93 -14.29 1.47
N VAL A 132 -7.46 -15.52 1.68
CA VAL A 132 -6.94 -16.01 2.97
C VAL A 132 -5.45 -16.35 2.88
N GLN A 133 -4.63 -15.75 3.75
CA GLN A 133 -3.21 -16.09 3.86
C GLN A 133 -2.99 -17.49 4.47
N PRO A 134 -1.80 -18.10 4.32
CA PRO A 134 -1.47 -19.37 4.99
C PRO A 134 -1.64 -19.36 6.52
N THR A 135 -1.61 -18.18 7.15
CA THR A 135 -1.87 -17.97 8.58
C THR A 135 -3.36 -18.06 8.95
N GLY A 136 -4.25 -18.11 7.95
CA GLY A 136 -5.70 -18.00 8.11
C GLY A 136 -6.24 -16.57 8.14
N ALA A 137 -5.38 -15.56 7.97
CA ALA A 137 -5.80 -14.16 7.91
C ALA A 137 -6.55 -13.86 6.61
N TYR A 138 -7.83 -13.49 6.74
CA TYR A 138 -8.62 -12.91 5.64
C TYR A 138 -8.19 -11.44 5.43
N HIS A 139 -8.11 -10.98 4.17
CA HIS A 139 -7.70 -9.60 3.84
C HIS A 139 -8.21 -9.18 2.46
N TYR A 140 -8.44 -7.87 2.31
CA TYR A 140 -8.96 -7.28 1.08
C TYR A 140 -7.83 -6.82 0.15
N HIS A 141 -7.98 -7.12 -1.14
CA HIS A 141 -7.18 -6.55 -2.23
C HIS A 141 -7.90 -5.42 -2.97
N GLY A 142 -9.23 -5.33 -2.85
CA GLY A 142 -10.03 -4.30 -3.49
C GLY A 142 -11.30 -3.96 -2.73
N LEU A 143 -12.24 -3.34 -3.45
CA LEU A 143 -13.55 -2.94 -2.94
C LEU A 143 -14.36 -4.18 -2.52
N SER A 144 -14.84 -4.20 -1.27
CA SER A 144 -15.86 -5.15 -0.81
C SER A 144 -17.20 -4.43 -0.74
N GLU A 145 -18.16 -4.85 -1.57
CA GLU A 145 -19.52 -4.30 -1.55
C GLU A 145 -20.17 -4.55 -0.18
N LEU A 146 -20.02 -5.76 0.37
CA LEU A 146 -20.58 -6.07 1.69
C LEU A 146 -19.96 -5.24 2.82
N LEU A 147 -18.66 -4.94 2.77
CA LEU A 147 -18.03 -4.04 3.73
C LEU A 147 -18.65 -2.64 3.65
N ALA A 148 -18.91 -2.13 2.45
CA ALA A 148 -19.57 -0.84 2.27
C ALA A 148 -21.03 -0.89 2.76
N GLU A 149 -21.81 -1.91 2.38
CA GLU A 149 -23.23 -2.04 2.71
C GLU A 149 -23.50 -2.07 4.21
N ILE A 150 -22.71 -2.80 5.00
CA ILE A 150 -22.93 -2.92 6.45
C ILE A 150 -22.49 -1.67 7.23
N HIS A 151 -21.76 -0.76 6.60
CA HIS A 151 -21.22 0.47 7.20
C HIS A 151 -21.75 1.73 6.52
N THR A 152 -22.71 1.60 5.60
CA THR A 152 -23.32 2.75 4.94
C THR A 152 -24.26 3.46 5.89
N ASP A 153 -23.93 4.72 6.21
CA ASP A 153 -24.74 5.57 7.07
C ASP A 153 -25.51 6.64 6.27
N SER A 154 -25.27 6.75 4.96
CA SER A 154 -25.90 7.72 4.05
C SER A 154 -26.01 7.22 2.61
N ASP A 155 -26.80 7.92 1.79
CA ASP A 155 -26.97 7.65 0.35
C ASP A 155 -25.94 8.39 -0.53
N ASP A 156 -24.97 9.11 0.06
CA ASP A 156 -24.06 10.03 -0.63
C ASP A 156 -22.89 9.32 -1.37
N GLY A 157 -22.82 7.99 -1.28
CA GLY A 157 -21.92 7.17 -2.10
C GLY A 157 -20.47 7.07 -1.62
N LEU A 158 -20.08 7.80 -0.55
CA LEU A 158 -18.79 7.61 0.15
C LEU A 158 -19.02 6.98 1.53
N VAL A 159 -18.50 5.77 1.73
CA VAL A 159 -18.67 5.03 2.98
C VAL A 159 -17.35 4.96 3.74
N HIS A 160 -17.30 5.46 4.98
CA HIS A 160 -16.12 5.33 5.83
C HIS A 160 -15.95 3.87 6.26
N VAL A 161 -14.87 3.23 5.81
CA VAL A 161 -14.67 1.78 6.04
C VAL A 161 -13.39 1.44 6.79
N GLY A 162 -12.49 2.39 7.05
CA GLY A 162 -11.27 2.07 7.77
C GLY A 162 -10.33 3.23 8.06
N PHE A 163 -9.20 2.88 8.66
CA PHE A 163 -8.15 3.82 9.04
C PHE A 163 -6.85 3.41 8.36
N ALA A 164 -6.19 4.37 7.72
CA ALA A 164 -4.86 4.20 7.19
C ALA A 164 -3.82 4.22 8.32
N ALA A 165 -2.68 3.59 8.08
CA ALA A 165 -1.60 3.49 9.05
C ALA A 165 -0.99 4.85 9.42
N ASP A 166 -1.14 5.84 8.54
CA ASP A 166 -0.76 7.23 8.77
C ASP A 166 -1.85 8.08 9.45
N GLY A 167 -2.99 7.47 9.78
CA GLY A 167 -4.12 8.06 10.51
C GLY A 167 -5.20 8.71 9.65
N HIS A 168 -4.99 8.90 8.33
CA HIS A 168 -6.07 9.39 7.46
C HIS A 168 -7.16 8.32 7.33
N LEU A 169 -8.37 8.75 6.98
CA LEU A 169 -9.52 7.86 6.85
C LEU A 169 -9.53 7.19 5.48
N ILE A 170 -10.08 5.98 5.42
CA ILE A 170 -10.25 5.18 4.20
C ILE A 170 -11.75 5.06 3.92
N TYR A 171 -12.16 5.47 2.73
CA TYR A 171 -13.54 5.40 2.26
C TYR A 171 -13.68 4.45 1.08
N ILE A 172 -14.85 3.84 0.89
CA ILE A 172 -15.24 3.22 -0.39
C ILE A 172 -16.13 4.21 -1.16
N SER A 173 -15.84 4.42 -2.44
CA SER A 173 -16.72 5.14 -3.36
C SER A 173 -17.72 4.17 -4.01
N ALA A 174 -18.88 3.97 -3.38
CA ALA A 174 -19.94 3.07 -3.83
C ALA A 174 -20.64 3.52 -5.13
N THR A 175 -20.58 4.80 -5.46
CA THR A 175 -21.22 5.40 -6.65
C THR A 175 -20.24 5.72 -7.77
N ASP A 176 -18.99 5.22 -7.69
CA ASP A 176 -17.96 5.44 -8.71
C ASP A 176 -17.72 6.94 -9.05
N THR A 177 -17.92 7.79 -8.04
CA THR A 177 -17.84 9.26 -8.18
C THR A 177 -16.40 9.76 -8.24
N TYR A 178 -15.45 8.98 -7.70
CA TYR A 178 -14.02 9.31 -7.69
C TYR A 178 -13.23 8.35 -8.58
N LYS A 179 -12.52 8.90 -9.55
CA LYS A 179 -11.73 8.13 -10.51
C LYS A 179 -10.24 8.10 -10.16
N PRO A 180 -9.60 6.92 -10.16
CA PRO A 180 -8.15 6.83 -10.06
C PRO A 180 -7.43 7.51 -11.23
N SER A 181 -6.24 8.02 -10.96
CA SER A 181 -5.38 8.63 -11.97
C SER A 181 -4.40 7.61 -12.60
N TYR A 182 -4.85 6.38 -12.83
CA TYR A 182 -4.04 5.32 -13.42
C TYR A 182 -4.59 4.85 -14.77
N ARG A 183 -3.71 4.36 -15.64
CA ARG A 183 -4.10 3.69 -16.88
C ARG A 183 -3.10 2.59 -17.24
N LEU A 184 -3.50 1.71 -18.16
CA LEU A 184 -2.58 0.75 -18.75
C LEU A 184 -1.52 1.46 -19.60
N THR A 185 -0.28 1.01 -19.49
CA THR A 185 0.82 1.43 -20.35
C THR A 185 0.59 0.96 -21.79
N ALA A 186 1.09 1.72 -22.76
CA ALA A 186 0.93 1.39 -24.19
C ALA A 186 2.03 0.47 -24.74
N SER A 187 3.12 0.28 -23.99
CA SER A 187 4.28 -0.48 -24.45
C SER A 187 4.08 -1.97 -24.23
N LEU A 188 4.43 -2.79 -25.23
CA LEU A 188 4.43 -4.25 -25.07
C LEU A 188 5.40 -4.65 -23.96
N ARG A 189 5.03 -5.67 -23.18
CA ARG A 189 5.88 -6.24 -22.15
C ARG A 189 7.15 -6.83 -22.77
N THR A 190 8.24 -6.84 -22.02
CA THR A 190 9.51 -7.47 -22.44
C THR A 190 9.78 -8.76 -21.67
N GLY A 191 10.78 -9.50 -22.11
CA GLY A 191 11.29 -10.66 -21.39
C GLY A 191 10.94 -12.00 -22.03
N SER A 192 11.83 -12.96 -21.85
CA SER A 192 11.71 -14.30 -22.43
C SER A 192 12.10 -15.38 -21.43
N GLY A 193 11.59 -16.60 -21.66
CA GLY A 193 11.79 -17.72 -20.73
C GLY A 193 11.25 -17.41 -19.33
N CYS A 194 10.02 -16.89 -19.27
CA CYS A 194 9.44 -16.43 -18.01
C CYS A 194 8.71 -17.54 -17.26
N GLN A 195 8.85 -17.53 -15.94
CA GLN A 195 8.28 -18.52 -15.03
C GLN A 195 7.53 -17.83 -13.90
N GLY A 196 6.30 -18.29 -13.64
CA GLY A 196 5.52 -17.82 -12.49
C GLY A 196 6.05 -18.38 -11.16
N SER A 197 5.80 -17.66 -10.07
CA SER A 197 5.93 -18.11 -8.69
C SER A 197 4.63 -17.81 -7.98
N LEU A 198 3.85 -18.86 -7.69
CA LEU A 198 2.52 -18.76 -7.08
C LEU A 198 2.56 -19.41 -5.70
N GLY A 199 2.44 -18.63 -4.61
CA GLY A 199 2.52 -19.16 -3.25
C GLY A 199 3.82 -19.92 -2.94
N GLY A 200 4.96 -19.45 -3.45
CA GLY A 200 6.29 -20.07 -3.25
C GLY A 200 6.53 -21.34 -4.07
N ARG A 201 5.61 -21.75 -4.93
CA ARG A 201 5.79 -22.85 -5.87
C ARG A 201 6.20 -22.30 -7.23
N GLN A 202 7.25 -22.87 -7.81
CA GLN A 202 7.57 -22.60 -9.22
C GLN A 202 6.40 -23.05 -10.09
N GLY A 203 5.82 -22.09 -10.79
CA GLY A 203 4.69 -22.26 -11.68
C GLY A 203 5.13 -22.61 -13.10
N SER A 204 4.14 -22.62 -13.99
CA SER A 204 4.30 -22.89 -15.41
C SER A 204 5.10 -21.79 -16.12
N ASN A 205 5.60 -22.12 -17.30
CA ASN A 205 6.13 -21.14 -18.24
C ASN A 205 5.01 -20.17 -18.65
N VAL A 206 5.32 -18.88 -18.66
CA VAL A 206 4.40 -17.80 -19.01
C VAL A 206 4.99 -17.03 -20.19
N VAL A 207 4.16 -16.75 -21.20
CA VAL A 207 4.53 -15.85 -22.30
C VAL A 207 4.27 -14.43 -21.85
N VAL A 208 5.34 -13.63 -21.70
CA VAL A 208 5.26 -12.22 -21.29
C VAL A 208 5.71 -11.30 -22.41
N GLY A 209 6.94 -11.49 -22.92
CA GLY A 209 7.48 -10.65 -23.99
C GLY A 209 6.57 -10.56 -25.22
N GLY A 210 6.32 -9.34 -25.68
CA GLY A 210 5.47 -9.04 -26.84
C GLY A 210 3.97 -9.04 -26.57
N THR A 211 3.53 -9.31 -25.33
CA THR A 211 2.11 -9.20 -24.95
C THR A 211 1.72 -7.76 -24.59
N THR A 212 0.46 -7.42 -24.85
CA THR A 212 -0.12 -6.12 -24.47
C THR A 212 -0.39 -6.09 -22.95
N PRO A 213 -0.08 -4.99 -22.25
CA PRO A 213 -0.52 -4.76 -20.88
C PRO A 213 -2.05 -4.89 -20.76
N ASP A 214 -2.51 -5.72 -19.82
CA ASP A 214 -3.93 -6.02 -19.59
C ASP A 214 -4.34 -5.95 -18.11
N GLY A 215 -3.43 -5.48 -17.25
CA GLY A 215 -3.63 -5.34 -15.81
C GLY A 215 -3.27 -6.59 -15.01
N THR A 216 -2.80 -7.66 -15.65
CA THR A 216 -2.28 -8.85 -14.97
C THR A 216 -1.11 -8.52 -14.05
N TYR A 217 -0.29 -7.53 -14.38
CA TYR A 217 0.89 -7.17 -13.59
C TYR A 217 0.82 -5.72 -13.10
N THR A 218 1.39 -5.44 -11.92
CA THR A 218 1.43 -4.08 -11.36
C THR A 218 2.09 -3.09 -12.30
N SER A 219 3.17 -3.53 -12.97
CA SER A 219 3.91 -2.71 -13.94
C SER A 219 3.15 -2.44 -15.24
N ASP A 220 1.98 -3.06 -15.43
CA ASP A 220 1.11 -2.71 -16.56
C ASP A 220 0.50 -1.32 -16.38
N TRP A 221 0.40 -0.83 -15.15
CA TRP A 221 -0.26 0.42 -14.80
C TRP A 221 0.74 1.55 -14.61
N GLU A 222 0.39 2.73 -15.12
CA GLU A 222 1.13 3.98 -14.91
C GLU A 222 0.24 5.04 -14.26
N TYR A 223 0.79 5.78 -13.30
CA TYR A 223 0.15 6.96 -12.73
C TYR A 223 0.27 8.14 -13.71
N ILE A 224 -0.84 8.84 -13.92
CA ILE A 224 -0.94 10.03 -14.77
C ILE A 224 -1.62 11.15 -13.97
N ALA A 225 -0.83 12.08 -13.43
CA ALA A 225 -1.34 13.19 -12.63
C ALA A 225 -2.48 13.95 -13.35
N GLY A 226 -3.63 14.07 -12.66
CA GLY A 226 -4.81 14.76 -13.17
C GLY A 226 -5.63 14.00 -14.22
N HIS A 227 -5.36 12.70 -14.42
CA HIS A 227 -6.18 11.85 -15.30
C HIS A 227 -7.55 11.54 -14.68
N GLY A 228 -7.58 11.28 -13.37
CA GLY A 228 -8.79 11.15 -12.57
C GLY A 228 -8.83 12.20 -11.45
N ASP A 229 -9.61 11.90 -10.42
CA ASP A 229 -9.83 12.75 -9.24
C ASP A 229 -8.85 12.45 -8.10
N LEU A 230 -8.25 11.25 -8.12
CA LEU A 230 -7.41 10.73 -7.04
C LEU A 230 -5.91 10.85 -7.38
N ASP A 231 -5.09 11.06 -6.35
CA ASP A 231 -3.64 11.12 -6.47
C ASP A 231 -2.98 9.73 -6.60
N GLU A 232 -1.64 9.69 -6.59
CA GLU A 232 -0.88 8.44 -6.75
C GLU A 232 -1.10 7.42 -5.61
N CYS A 233 -1.54 7.88 -4.44
CA CYS A 233 -1.92 7.00 -3.33
C CYS A 233 -3.42 6.71 -3.30
N ASN A 234 -4.13 7.01 -4.39
CA ASN A 234 -5.57 6.86 -4.49
C ASN A 234 -6.34 7.69 -3.45
N GLY A 235 -5.81 8.86 -3.08
CA GLY A 235 -6.46 9.78 -2.15
C GLY A 235 -6.78 11.14 -2.75
N THR A 236 -7.52 11.95 -2.00
CA THR A 236 -7.90 13.32 -2.39
C THR A 236 -8.30 14.14 -1.17
N PHE A 237 -8.45 15.45 -1.35
CA PHE A 237 -8.97 16.35 -0.31
C PHE A 237 -10.48 16.53 -0.47
N ILE A 238 -11.22 16.36 0.62
CA ILE A 238 -12.63 16.74 0.73
C ILE A 238 -12.75 17.66 1.94
N GLU A 239 -13.19 18.90 1.72
CA GLU A 239 -13.41 19.91 2.78
C GLU A 239 -12.20 20.05 3.73
N ASP A 240 -11.00 20.14 3.16
CA ASP A 240 -9.68 20.23 3.81
C ASP A 240 -9.18 18.97 4.53
N GLN A 241 -9.94 17.88 4.51
CA GLN A 241 -9.49 16.57 4.99
C GLN A 241 -8.95 15.72 3.84
N TYR A 242 -7.70 15.28 3.96
CA TYR A 242 -7.15 14.28 3.06
C TYR A 242 -7.69 12.88 3.44
N ILE A 243 -8.19 12.15 2.45
CA ILE A 243 -8.71 10.79 2.60
C ILE A 243 -8.13 9.86 1.54
N TYR A 244 -8.10 8.57 1.83
CA TYR A 244 -7.90 7.54 0.80
C TYR A 244 -9.25 7.01 0.34
N VAL A 245 -9.37 6.75 -0.95
CA VAL A 245 -10.60 6.23 -1.56
C VAL A 245 -10.33 4.87 -2.16
N ILE A 246 -11.14 3.89 -1.81
CA ILE A 246 -11.19 2.56 -2.42
C ILE A 246 -12.18 2.61 -3.58
N THR A 247 -11.74 2.15 -4.74
CA THR A 247 -12.53 2.15 -5.98
C THR A 247 -12.54 0.76 -6.62
N ASN A 248 -13.33 0.60 -7.68
CA ASN A 248 -13.39 -0.60 -8.51
C ASN A 248 -12.33 -0.61 -9.64
N GLU A 249 -11.49 0.41 -9.73
CA GLU A 249 -10.42 0.56 -10.73
C GLU A 249 -9.04 0.58 -10.05
N PHE A 250 -7.99 0.18 -10.77
CA PHE A 250 -6.62 0.17 -10.24
C PHE A 250 -6.23 1.56 -9.71
N PRO A 251 -5.61 1.68 -8.51
CA PRO A 251 -4.97 0.63 -7.71
C PRO A 251 -5.91 -0.13 -6.76
N TYR A 252 -7.22 0.11 -6.86
CA TYR A 252 -8.31 -0.38 -6.02
C TYR A 252 -8.23 0.16 -4.60
N ILE A 253 -7.20 -0.25 -3.87
CA ILE A 253 -6.84 0.27 -2.56
C ILE A 253 -5.50 0.98 -2.67
N SER A 254 -5.30 2.00 -1.84
CA SER A 254 -4.04 2.72 -1.73
C SER A 254 -2.82 1.78 -1.58
N ARG A 255 -1.73 2.09 -2.28
CA ARG A 255 -0.44 1.37 -2.23
C ARG A 255 0.69 2.19 -1.61
N CYS A 256 0.39 3.43 -1.22
CA CYS A 256 1.31 4.35 -0.59
C CYS A 256 0.56 5.27 0.36
N LEU A 257 1.26 5.88 1.32
CA LEU A 257 0.65 6.84 2.22
C LEU A 257 1.33 8.20 2.07
N ASN A 258 0.53 9.24 2.23
CA ASN A 258 0.90 10.65 2.17
C ASN A 258 1.11 11.27 3.55
N GLY A 259 0.98 10.50 4.64
CA GLY A 259 1.30 10.92 6.01
C GLY A 259 2.47 10.16 6.62
N GLU A 260 2.71 10.37 7.92
CA GLU A 260 3.73 9.65 8.68
C GLU A 260 3.21 8.33 9.22
N PHE A 261 3.93 7.24 8.95
CA PHE A 261 3.60 5.92 9.46
C PHE A 261 4.87 5.10 9.71
N SER A 262 4.70 4.00 10.44
CA SER A 262 5.73 2.98 10.63
C SER A 262 5.17 1.61 10.28
N GLU A 263 5.89 0.84 9.47
CA GLU A 263 5.52 -0.52 9.11
C GLU A 263 6.60 -1.51 9.55
N ALA A 264 6.21 -2.54 10.30
CA ALA A 264 7.09 -3.67 10.59
C ALA A 264 7.06 -4.62 9.39
N ARG A 265 8.03 -4.51 8.48
CA ARG A 265 8.15 -5.44 7.35
C ARG A 265 8.55 -6.83 7.84
N PRO A 266 7.81 -7.91 7.52
CA PRO A 266 8.29 -9.26 7.74
C PRO A 266 9.54 -9.52 6.89
N SER A 267 10.62 -10.00 7.49
CA SER A 267 11.79 -10.50 6.77
C SER A 267 11.37 -11.68 5.89
N GLY A 268 11.54 -11.57 4.57
CA GLY A 268 11.21 -12.64 3.63
C GLY A 268 12.00 -13.93 3.91
N PRO A 269 11.57 -15.08 3.34
CA PRO A 269 12.15 -16.38 3.58
C PRO A 269 13.49 -16.53 2.85
N ASN A 270 14.54 -15.89 3.34
CA ASN A 270 15.93 -16.14 2.94
C ASN A 270 16.97 -15.58 3.94
N SER A 271 16.62 -15.47 5.22
CA SER A 271 17.54 -15.03 6.28
C SER A 271 17.98 -16.19 7.20
N GLU A 272 18.30 -17.35 6.64
CA GLU A 272 19.11 -18.37 7.31
C GLU A 272 20.42 -18.60 6.53
N ARG A 273 21.36 -17.67 6.67
CA ARG A 273 22.79 -17.99 6.54
C ARG A 273 23.46 -17.67 7.88
N PRO A 274 24.24 -18.62 8.44
CA PRO A 274 24.99 -18.34 9.67
C PRO A 274 26.01 -17.23 9.40
N PRO A 275 26.31 -16.38 10.39
CA PRO A 275 27.08 -15.16 10.16
C PRO A 275 28.53 -15.53 9.83
N ARG A 276 28.89 -15.45 8.55
CA ARG A 276 30.28 -15.26 8.16
C ARG A 276 30.57 -13.78 8.30
N GLY A 277 31.34 -13.47 9.34
CA GLY A 277 31.78 -12.12 9.64
C GLY A 277 32.33 -11.41 8.41
N ARG A 278 31.66 -10.30 8.08
CA ARG A 278 32.30 -9.12 7.54
C ARG A 278 31.61 -7.94 8.20
N SER A 279 32.41 -7.19 8.93
CA SER A 279 32.08 -5.85 9.41
C SER A 279 31.63 -5.02 8.20
N GLU A 280 30.37 -4.64 8.18
CA GLU A 280 29.88 -3.50 7.42
C GLU A 280 28.77 -2.84 8.25
N SER A 281 28.88 -1.53 8.34
CA SER A 281 28.44 -0.69 9.44
C SER A 281 26.94 -0.40 9.43
N THR A 282 26.30 -0.54 10.59
CA THR A 282 25.03 0.10 10.94
C THR A 282 25.24 1.61 11.07
N LEU A 283 25.34 2.31 9.94
CA LEU A 283 25.29 3.76 9.91
C LEU A 283 23.89 4.16 9.45
N GLY A 284 23.19 4.99 10.23
CA GLY A 284 21.83 5.47 9.96
C GLY A 284 21.73 6.22 8.63
N GLU A 285 20.56 6.70 8.27
CA GLU A 285 20.45 7.61 7.12
C GLU A 285 21.28 8.88 7.36
N PRO A 286 21.97 9.43 6.34
CA PRO A 286 22.80 10.62 6.50
C PRO A 286 21.98 11.81 6.97
N ASN A 287 22.44 12.52 8.00
CA ASN A 287 21.89 13.81 8.35
C ASN A 287 22.34 14.86 7.32
N LEU A 288 21.48 15.14 6.34
CA LEU A 288 21.80 16.06 5.23
C LEU A 288 22.12 17.48 5.71
N ALA A 289 21.60 17.94 6.84
CA ALA A 289 21.95 19.23 7.41
C ALA A 289 23.43 19.26 7.85
N VAL A 290 23.90 18.16 8.47
CA VAL A 290 25.29 18.01 8.91
C VAL A 290 26.23 17.84 7.70
N ALA A 291 25.87 17.01 6.73
CA ALA A 291 26.65 16.84 5.51
C ALA A 291 26.78 18.15 4.72
N ALA A 292 25.69 18.91 4.57
CA ALA A 292 25.69 20.19 3.87
C ALA A 292 26.60 21.21 4.56
N ALA A 293 26.56 21.28 5.89
CA ALA A 293 27.45 22.14 6.67
C ALA A 293 28.94 21.78 6.48
N GLN A 294 29.28 20.49 6.41
CA GLN A 294 30.65 20.03 6.14
C GLN A 294 31.13 20.40 4.73
N LEU A 295 30.21 20.39 3.76
CA LEU A 295 30.49 20.71 2.35
C LEU A 295 30.44 22.22 2.04
N GLY A 296 30.03 23.05 3.00
CA GLY A 296 29.87 24.49 2.80
C GLY A 296 28.74 24.86 1.84
N VAL A 297 27.73 24.00 1.71
CA VAL A 297 26.52 24.22 0.88
C VAL A 297 25.28 24.26 1.76
N SER A 298 24.16 24.76 1.24
CA SER A 298 22.88 24.63 1.96
C SER A 298 22.33 23.22 1.86
N GLU A 299 21.54 22.79 2.85
CA GLU A 299 20.85 21.50 2.83
C GLU A 299 19.95 21.35 1.59
N ALA A 300 19.27 22.43 1.19
CA ALA A 300 18.43 22.44 0.00
C ALA A 300 19.24 22.20 -1.29
N GLN A 301 20.43 22.78 -1.41
CA GLN A 301 21.34 22.52 -2.54
C GLN A 301 21.84 21.08 -2.54
N LEU A 302 22.23 20.56 -1.37
CA LEU A 302 22.68 19.17 -1.25
C LEU A 302 21.55 18.19 -1.61
N ARG A 303 20.34 18.41 -1.09
CA ARG A 303 19.16 17.59 -1.38
C ARG A 303 18.79 17.64 -2.87
N SER A 304 18.81 18.82 -3.48
CA SER A 304 18.54 18.99 -4.91
C SER A 304 19.60 18.33 -5.79
N ALA A 305 20.86 18.32 -5.35
CA ALA A 305 21.96 17.69 -6.09
C ALA A 305 21.92 16.16 -6.01
N LEU A 306 21.55 15.60 -4.86
CA LEU A 306 21.47 14.15 -4.65
C LEU A 306 20.32 13.51 -5.45
N GLY A 307 19.22 14.23 -5.65
CA GLY A 307 18.07 13.69 -6.37
C GLY A 307 17.37 12.54 -5.64
N PRO A 308 16.45 11.80 -6.29
CA PRO A 308 15.77 10.67 -5.69
C PRO A 308 16.74 9.50 -5.42
N PRO A 309 16.51 8.67 -4.40
CA PRO A 309 17.33 7.49 -4.16
C PRO A 309 17.20 6.44 -5.29
N PRO A 310 18.29 5.74 -5.66
CA PRO A 310 19.66 5.95 -5.20
C PRO A 310 20.30 7.20 -5.85
N PRO A 311 20.99 8.05 -5.08
CA PRO A 311 21.58 9.27 -5.62
C PRO A 311 22.75 8.95 -6.57
N ASP A 312 22.84 9.70 -7.66
CA ASP A 312 24.03 9.72 -8.51
C ASP A 312 25.07 10.66 -7.89
N ILE A 313 26.02 10.09 -7.15
CA ILE A 313 27.03 10.86 -6.39
C ILE A 313 27.97 11.64 -7.31
N ASP A 314 28.29 11.11 -8.50
CA ASP A 314 29.18 11.79 -9.45
C ASP A 314 28.47 13.00 -10.08
N ALA A 315 27.20 12.86 -10.44
CA ALA A 315 26.38 13.96 -10.93
C ALA A 315 26.12 15.01 -9.84
N ALA A 316 25.79 14.56 -8.62
CA ALA A 316 25.55 15.43 -7.47
C ALA A 316 26.79 16.26 -7.12
N ALA A 317 27.97 15.62 -7.01
CA ALA A 317 29.22 16.30 -6.72
C ALA A 317 29.58 17.32 -7.81
N SER A 318 29.39 16.96 -9.09
CA SER A 318 29.60 17.86 -10.22
C SER A 318 28.69 19.09 -10.16
N SER A 319 27.41 18.91 -9.79
CA SER A 319 26.45 20.01 -9.65
C SER A 319 26.76 20.97 -8.49
N LEU A 320 27.38 20.44 -7.43
CA LEU A 320 27.79 21.20 -6.24
C LEU A 320 29.20 21.80 -6.36
N GLY A 321 29.95 21.49 -7.43
CA GLY A 321 31.32 21.95 -7.61
C GLY A 321 32.31 21.35 -6.60
N ILE A 322 32.02 20.15 -6.08
CA ILE A 322 32.85 19.41 -5.11
C ILE A 322 33.34 18.10 -5.72
N SER A 323 34.30 17.42 -5.06
CA SER A 323 34.71 16.08 -5.50
C SER A 323 33.73 15.00 -5.02
N PRO A 324 33.51 13.91 -5.79
CA PRO A 324 32.70 12.78 -5.36
C PRO A 324 33.18 12.19 -4.03
N GLY A 325 34.49 12.17 -3.80
CA GLY A 325 35.08 11.71 -2.54
C GLY A 325 34.74 12.61 -1.35
N ALA A 326 34.66 13.93 -1.53
CA ALA A 326 34.23 14.85 -0.48
C ALA A 326 32.75 14.69 -0.16
N LEU A 327 31.91 14.50 -1.19
CA LEU A 327 30.48 14.25 -1.02
C LEU A 327 30.23 12.93 -0.27
N HIS A 328 30.91 11.85 -0.66
CA HIS A 328 30.85 10.57 0.05
C HIS A 328 31.27 10.70 1.51
N ALA A 329 32.44 11.31 1.77
CA ALA A 329 32.94 11.47 3.13
C ALA A 329 32.00 12.29 4.02
N ALA A 330 31.35 13.32 3.47
CA ALA A 330 30.39 14.14 4.21
C ALA A 330 29.08 13.39 4.51
N LEU A 331 28.57 12.61 3.55
CA LEU A 331 27.39 11.77 3.76
C LEU A 331 27.68 10.70 4.82
N ASP A 332 28.79 9.98 4.69
CA ASP A 332 29.15 8.91 5.64
C ASP A 332 29.49 9.44 7.03
N GLY A 333 30.15 10.61 7.11
CA GLY A 333 30.45 11.29 8.37
C GLY A 333 29.25 11.98 9.01
N SER A 334 28.07 11.96 8.37
CA SER A 334 26.82 12.54 8.87
C SER A 334 25.79 11.50 9.32
N ARG A 335 26.10 10.21 9.18
CA ARG A 335 25.30 9.09 9.66
C ARG A 335 25.60 8.77 11.12
#